data_AF-A0A2N3H069-F1
#
_entry.id   AF-A0A2N3H069-F1
#
_cell.length_a   1.000
_cell.length_b   1.000
_cell.length_c   1.000
_cell.angle_alpha   90.00
_cell.angle_beta   90.00
_cell.angle_gamma   90.00
#
_symmetry.space_group_name_H-M   'P 1'
#
loop_
_entity.id
_entity.type
_entity.pdbx_description
1 polymer ?
#
loop_
_entity_poly.entity_id
_entity_poly.type
_entity_poly.pdbx_seq_one_letter_code
_entity_poly.pdbx_strand_id
1 'polypeptide(L)'
;MARRSPMNERYQKQNAHAGKTRKSASSAKPKREAGTYASSPAKKAPAKKKSSWSEMVPSTPEIKKWRRIWYVLLVIAVAGFGVAYWGQKITNTTMATVGFVIELTAVGIAIAIDLVVIRKLRTEAIKERAAGKKGKSVDKTSTKADNGKAASDAGKDPS
;
A
#
# COMPACT_ATOMS: atom_id res chain seq x y z
N MET A 1 -49.63 28.18 0.30
CA MET A 1 -48.21 28.61 0.22
C MET A 1 -47.90 29.48 1.42
N ALA A 2 -47.03 29.02 2.33
CA ALA A 2 -46.63 29.82 3.49
C ALA A 2 -45.69 30.96 3.04
N ARG A 3 -46.08 32.21 3.30
CA ARG A 3 -45.23 33.38 3.05
C ARG A 3 -44.09 33.37 4.06
N ARG A 4 -42.84 33.40 3.60
CA ARG A 4 -41.65 33.37 4.47
C ARG A 4 -41.49 34.71 5.18
N SER A 5 -41.14 34.68 6.47
CA SER A 5 -41.03 35.87 7.31
C SER A 5 -39.94 36.83 6.77
N PRO A 6 -40.27 38.12 6.56
CA PRO A 6 -39.35 39.12 6.03
C PRO A 6 -38.27 39.55 7.03
N MET A 7 -38.42 39.21 8.32
CA MET A 7 -37.44 39.55 9.36
C MET A 7 -36.29 38.56 9.48
N ASN A 8 -36.28 37.47 8.72
CA ASN A 8 -35.22 36.48 8.80
C ASN A 8 -33.93 37.00 8.11
N GLU A 9 -32.84 37.07 8.86
CA GLU A 9 -31.53 37.62 8.46
C GLU A 9 -31.01 37.06 7.15
N ARG A 10 -31.33 35.79 6.84
CA ARG A 10 -30.96 35.14 5.58
C ARG A 10 -31.48 35.86 4.32
N TYR A 11 -32.59 36.59 4.43
CA TYR A 11 -33.21 37.32 3.31
C TYR A 11 -32.94 38.83 3.35
N GLN A 12 -32.33 39.33 4.43
CA GLN A 12 -31.91 40.72 4.52
C GLN A 12 -30.62 40.87 3.71
N LYS A 13 -30.75 41.39 2.48
CA LYS A 13 -29.63 41.56 1.53
C LYS A 13 -28.47 42.42 2.07
N GLN A 14 -28.68 43.17 3.15
CA GLN A 14 -27.70 44.06 3.75
C GLN A 14 -26.81 43.36 4.81
N ASN A 15 -27.29 42.28 5.43
CA ASN A 15 -26.55 41.45 6.40
C ASN A 15 -26.24 40.03 5.88
N ALA A 16 -26.56 39.76 4.61
CA ALA A 16 -26.19 38.52 3.96
C ALA A 16 -24.67 38.48 3.79
N HIS A 17 -23.96 37.81 4.70
CA HIS A 17 -22.59 37.37 4.45
C HIS A 17 -22.60 36.61 3.12
N ALA A 18 -22.06 37.26 2.08
CA ALA A 18 -22.03 36.75 0.72
C ALA A 18 -21.60 35.29 0.79
N GLY A 19 -22.53 34.38 0.47
CA GLY A 19 -22.32 32.96 0.61
C GLY A 19 -21.02 32.62 -0.09
N LYS A 20 -20.00 32.19 0.67
CA LYS A 20 -18.71 31.81 0.12
C LYS A 20 -18.96 30.60 -0.75
N THR A 21 -19.18 30.83 -2.04
CA THR A 21 -19.12 29.80 -3.06
C THR A 21 -17.75 29.16 -2.93
N ARG A 22 -17.73 27.86 -2.64
CA ARG A 22 -16.53 27.03 -2.46
C ARG A 22 -15.55 27.35 -3.60
N LYS A 23 -14.36 27.87 -3.29
CA LYS A 23 -13.31 28.23 -4.26
C LYS A 23 -13.20 27.14 -5.33
N SER A 24 -13.59 27.47 -6.56
CA SER A 24 -13.49 26.57 -7.70
C SER A 24 -12.03 26.13 -7.88
N ALA A 25 -11.80 24.83 -8.07
CA ALA A 25 -10.47 24.21 -8.23
C ALA A 25 -9.66 24.74 -9.44
N SER A 26 -10.26 25.62 -10.25
CA SER A 26 -9.61 26.34 -11.34
C SER A 26 -8.66 27.45 -10.88
N SER A 27 -8.78 27.97 -9.65
CA SER A 27 -7.84 28.97 -9.10
C SER A 27 -6.59 28.35 -8.45
N ALA A 28 -6.49 27.02 -8.40
CA ALA A 28 -5.34 26.28 -7.87
C ALA A 28 -4.38 25.81 -8.98
N LYS A 29 -4.58 26.25 -10.22
CA LYS A 29 -3.58 26.07 -11.28
C LYS A 29 -2.48 27.11 -11.05
N PRO A 30 -1.21 26.71 -10.90
CA PRO A 30 -0.12 27.67 -10.77
C PRO A 30 -0.07 28.53 -12.04
N LYS A 31 -0.27 29.84 -11.89
CA LYS A 31 0.08 30.82 -12.93
C LYS A 31 1.60 30.75 -13.10
N ARG A 32 2.07 30.29 -14.25
CA ARG A 32 3.47 30.45 -14.63
C ARG A 32 3.65 31.88 -15.10
N GLU A 33 4.30 32.70 -14.29
CA GLU A 33 4.88 33.96 -14.77
C GLU A 33 5.99 33.62 -15.77
N ALA A 34 5.92 34.23 -16.94
CA ALA A 34 6.93 34.07 -17.98
C ALA A 34 8.18 34.87 -17.59
N GLY A 35 9.33 34.18 -17.51
CA GLY A 35 10.65 34.80 -17.64
C GLY A 35 11.31 35.31 -16.36
N THR A 36 12.24 34.50 -15.82
CA THR A 36 13.59 34.92 -15.38
C THR A 36 14.34 33.67 -14.93
N TYR A 37 15.27 33.21 -15.77
CA TYR A 37 16.20 32.14 -15.44
C TYR A 37 17.25 32.69 -14.46
N ALA A 38 17.04 32.49 -13.16
CA ALA A 38 18.11 32.58 -12.17
C ALA A 38 18.66 31.17 -11.92
N SER A 39 19.88 30.94 -12.39
CA SER A 39 20.67 29.74 -12.12
C SER A 39 20.92 29.61 -10.62
N SER A 40 20.17 28.72 -9.97
CA SER A 40 20.58 28.16 -8.69
C SER A 40 20.11 26.70 -8.65
N PRO A 41 21.01 25.72 -8.47
CA PRO A 41 20.61 24.33 -8.31
C PRO A 41 20.03 24.18 -6.90
N ALA A 42 18.77 24.58 -6.73
CA ALA A 42 17.97 24.15 -5.59
C ALA A 42 17.98 22.61 -5.62
N LYS A 43 18.72 22.01 -4.67
CA LYS A 43 18.79 20.56 -4.48
C LYS A 43 17.35 20.03 -4.50
N LYS A 44 16.97 19.39 -5.60
CA LYS A 44 15.68 18.73 -5.74
C LYS A 44 15.55 17.80 -4.54
N ALA A 45 14.64 18.13 -3.62
CA ALA A 45 14.25 17.21 -2.56
C ALA A 45 13.91 15.87 -3.23
N PRO A 46 14.45 14.74 -2.75
CA PRO A 46 14.23 13.46 -3.41
C PRO A 46 12.73 13.23 -3.46
N ALA A 47 12.18 13.17 -4.68
CA ALA A 47 10.80 12.79 -4.90
C ALA A 47 10.59 11.48 -4.14
N LYS A 48 9.70 11.47 -3.14
CA LYS A 48 9.37 10.26 -2.37
C LYS A 48 8.93 9.22 -3.40
N LYS A 49 9.83 8.28 -3.75
CA LYS A 49 9.50 7.14 -4.60
C LYS A 49 8.27 6.50 -3.97
N LYS A 50 7.14 6.55 -4.67
CA LYS A 50 5.94 5.80 -4.28
C LYS A 50 6.42 4.37 -4.13
N SER A 51 6.41 3.82 -2.90
CA SER A 51 6.98 2.50 -2.69
C SER A 51 6.24 1.55 -3.61
N SER A 52 6.98 0.85 -4.45
CA SER A 52 6.35 -0.15 -5.33
C SER A 52 5.58 -1.13 -4.44
N TRP A 53 4.45 -1.65 -4.90
CA TRP A 53 3.71 -2.68 -4.15
C TRP A 53 4.62 -3.84 -3.72
N SER A 54 5.63 -4.12 -4.54
CA SER A 54 6.71 -5.07 -4.30
C SER A 54 7.64 -4.71 -3.13
N GLU A 55 7.85 -3.42 -2.82
CA GLU A 55 8.57 -2.97 -1.62
C GLU A 55 7.68 -3.02 -0.36
N MET A 56 6.37 -2.79 -0.53
CA MET A 56 5.41 -2.75 0.57
C MET A 56 5.10 -4.15 1.11
N VAL A 57 5.05 -5.17 0.25
CA VAL A 57 4.88 -6.57 0.67
C VAL A 57 6.25 -7.18 0.96
N PRO A 58 6.49 -7.70 2.17
CA PRO A 58 7.72 -8.44 2.44
C PRO A 58 7.76 -9.70 1.57
N SER A 59 8.54 -9.67 0.49
CA SER A 59 8.79 -10.84 -0.33
C SER A 59 9.93 -11.65 0.27
N THR A 60 9.69 -12.32 1.40
CA THR A 60 10.66 -13.28 1.95
C THR A 60 10.81 -14.47 0.98
N PRO A 61 11.99 -15.10 0.89
CA PRO A 61 12.22 -16.23 -0.01
C PRO A 61 11.27 -17.40 0.27
N GLU A 62 10.80 -17.55 1.50
CA GLU A 62 9.84 -18.58 1.91
C GLU A 62 8.43 -18.35 1.33
N ILE A 63 7.93 -17.11 1.35
CA ILE A 63 6.62 -16.79 0.74
C ILE A 63 6.65 -17.10 -0.78
N LYS A 64 7.80 -16.91 -1.44
CA LYS A 64 7.95 -17.25 -2.86
C LYS A 64 7.88 -18.77 -3.09
N LYS A 65 8.48 -19.58 -2.21
CA LYS A 65 8.39 -21.06 -2.27
C LYS A 65 6.94 -21.52 -2.14
N TRP A 66 6.21 -21.04 -1.13
CA TRP A 66 4.80 -21.38 -0.93
C TRP A 66 3.89 -20.89 -2.06
N ARG A 67 4.15 -19.72 -2.63
CA ARG A 67 3.45 -19.28 -3.85
C ARG A 67 3.69 -20.20 -5.04
N ARG A 68 4.91 -20.73 -5.22
CA ARG A 68 5.19 -21.70 -6.29
C ARG A 68 4.39 -22.98 -6.10
N ILE A 69 4.35 -23.52 -4.88
CA ILE A 69 3.54 -24.70 -4.54
C ILE A 69 2.05 -24.41 -4.80
N TRP A 70 1.57 -23.23 -4.41
CA TRP A 70 0.20 -22.80 -4.68
C TRP A 70 -0.13 -22.75 -6.18
N TYR A 71 0.76 -22.21 -7.01
CA TYR A 71 0.58 -22.24 -8.47
C TYR A 71 0.58 -23.66 -9.03
N VAL A 72 1.44 -24.56 -8.52
CA VAL A 72 1.44 -25.97 -8.94
C VAL A 72 0.09 -26.62 -8.62
N LEU A 73 -0.47 -26.38 -7.43
CA LEU A 73 -1.80 -26.88 -7.07
C LEU A 73 -2.90 -26.32 -7.98
N LEU A 74 -2.82 -25.06 -8.38
CA LEU A 74 -3.77 -24.51 -9.36
C LEU A 74 -3.67 -25.17 -10.73
N VAL A 75 -2.45 -25.47 -11.20
CA VAL A 75 -2.26 -26.20 -12.46
C VAL A 75 -2.86 -27.61 -12.36
N ILE A 76 -2.68 -28.29 -11.23
CA ILE A 76 -3.30 -29.59 -10.96
C ILE A 76 -4.83 -29.50 -10.96
N ALA A 77 -5.40 -28.46 -10.34
CA ALA A 77 -6.86 -28.24 -10.34
C ALA A 77 -7.39 -28.05 -11.77
N VAL A 78 -6.71 -27.24 -12.59
CA VAL A 78 -7.08 -27.03 -14.00
C VAL A 78 -6.97 -28.34 -14.80
N ALA A 79 -5.93 -29.14 -14.57
CA ALA A 79 -5.80 -30.45 -15.20
C ALA A 79 -6.92 -31.41 -14.76
N GLY A 80 -7.26 -31.42 -13.47
CA GLY A 80 -8.38 -32.19 -12.92
C GLY A 80 -9.72 -31.82 -13.56
N PHE A 81 -9.99 -30.53 -13.73
CA PHE A 81 -11.15 -30.04 -14.47
C PHE A 81 -11.16 -30.53 -15.92
N GLY A 82 -10.02 -30.51 -16.61
CA GLY A 82 -9.89 -31.03 -17.97
C GLY A 82 -10.17 -32.53 -18.09
N VAL A 83 -9.65 -33.33 -17.14
CA VAL A 83 -9.94 -34.77 -17.04
C VAL A 83 -11.43 -35.00 -16.75
N ALA A 84 -12.02 -34.23 -15.84
CA ALA A 84 -13.44 -34.33 -15.52
C ALA A 84 -14.32 -34.05 -16.75
N TYR A 85 -14.03 -32.95 -17.45
CA TYR A 85 -14.72 -32.54 -18.66
C TYR A 85 -14.63 -33.58 -19.78
N TRP A 86 -13.42 -34.11 -20.03
CA TRP A 86 -13.25 -35.17 -21.03
C TRP A 86 -13.99 -36.45 -20.63
N GLY A 87 -14.02 -36.77 -19.33
CA GLY A 87 -14.74 -37.92 -18.78
C GLY A 87 -16.23 -37.83 -19.04
N GLN A 88 -16.80 -36.64 -18.81
CA GLN A 88 -18.20 -36.35 -19.15
C GLN A 88 -18.45 -36.47 -20.67
N LYS A 89 -17.54 -35.96 -21.51
CA LYS A 89 -17.65 -36.04 -22.98
C LYS A 89 -17.70 -37.48 -23.52
N ILE A 90 -16.91 -38.38 -22.95
CA ILE A 90 -16.91 -39.80 -23.35
C ILE A 90 -17.85 -40.66 -22.49
N THR A 91 -18.72 -40.05 -21.69
CA THR A 91 -19.65 -40.73 -20.76
C THR A 91 -18.97 -41.69 -19.76
N ASN A 92 -17.68 -41.48 -19.47
CA ASN A 92 -16.93 -42.25 -18.49
C ASN A 92 -17.07 -41.62 -17.11
N THR A 93 -17.95 -42.19 -16.30
CA THR A 93 -18.28 -41.71 -14.95
C THR A 93 -17.11 -41.80 -13.98
N THR A 94 -16.27 -42.83 -14.09
CA THR A 94 -15.07 -42.99 -13.25
C THR A 94 -14.08 -41.86 -13.50
N MET A 95 -13.78 -41.58 -14.77
CA MET A 95 -12.84 -40.52 -15.14
C MET A 95 -13.36 -39.14 -14.73
N ALA A 96 -14.66 -38.90 -14.92
CA ALA A 96 -15.30 -37.67 -14.46
C ALA A 96 -15.19 -37.49 -12.94
N THR A 97 -15.49 -38.54 -12.18
CA THR A 97 -15.45 -38.52 -10.70
C THR A 97 -14.03 -38.28 -10.20
N VAL A 98 -13.04 -38.98 -10.75
CA VAL A 98 -11.63 -38.81 -10.37
C VAL A 98 -11.16 -37.39 -10.67
N GLY A 99 -11.51 -36.84 -11.84
CA GLY A 99 -11.19 -35.45 -12.19
C GLY A 99 -11.76 -34.44 -11.19
N PHE A 100 -13.03 -34.59 -10.81
CA PHE A 100 -13.66 -33.72 -9.80
C PHE A 100 -13.04 -33.86 -8.41
N VAL A 101 -12.69 -35.08 -7.98
CA VAL A 101 -12.02 -35.29 -6.68
C VAL A 101 -10.65 -34.60 -6.67
N ILE A 102 -9.87 -34.71 -7.75
CA ILE A 102 -8.58 -34.03 -7.88
C ILE A 102 -8.77 -32.51 -7.82
N GLU A 103 -9.75 -31.97 -8.55
CA GLU A 103 -10.04 -30.54 -8.57
C GLU A 103 -10.40 -30.01 -7.17
N LEU A 104 -11.37 -30.65 -6.51
CA LEU A 104 -11.85 -30.23 -5.18
C LEU A 104 -10.74 -30.32 -4.12
N THR A 105 -9.95 -31.39 -4.13
CA THR A 105 -8.85 -31.56 -3.17
C THR A 105 -7.72 -30.56 -3.42
N ALA A 106 -7.32 -30.34 -4.68
CA ALA A 106 -6.26 -29.39 -5.02
C ALA A 106 -6.66 -27.94 -4.68
N VAL A 107 -7.89 -27.53 -4.99
CA VAL A 107 -8.41 -26.19 -4.65
C VAL A 107 -8.53 -26.02 -3.13
N GLY A 108 -9.07 -27.02 -2.43
CA GLY A 108 -9.20 -26.98 -0.97
C GLY A 108 -7.84 -26.80 -0.27
N ILE A 109 -6.83 -27.56 -0.70
CA ILE A 109 -5.46 -27.43 -0.18
C ILE A 109 -4.85 -26.07 -0.55
N ALA A 110 -5.05 -25.59 -1.78
CA ALA A 110 -4.55 -24.30 -2.22
C ALA A 110 -5.12 -23.14 -1.38
N ILE A 111 -6.41 -23.18 -1.06
CA ILE A 111 -7.06 -22.20 -0.18
C ILE A 111 -6.48 -22.29 1.24
N ALA A 112 -6.33 -23.49 1.79
CA ALA A 112 -5.74 -23.68 3.12
C ALA A 112 -4.31 -23.10 3.22
N ILE A 113 -3.48 -23.33 2.20
CA ILE A 113 -2.12 -22.77 2.13
C ILE A 113 -2.15 -21.24 2.10
N ASP A 114 -3.03 -20.62 1.30
CA ASP A 114 -3.10 -19.16 1.23
C ASP A 114 -3.57 -18.56 2.57
N LEU A 115 -4.62 -19.13 3.17
CA LEU A 115 -5.22 -18.62 4.40
C LEU A 115 -4.37 -18.85 5.63
N VAL A 116 -3.72 -20.01 5.76
CA VAL A 116 -2.99 -20.36 6.98
C VAL A 116 -1.52 -20.05 6.85
N VAL A 117 -0.86 -20.54 5.79
CA VAL A 117 0.60 -20.48 5.70
C VAL A 117 1.06 -19.13 5.17
N ILE A 118 0.53 -18.68 4.03
CA ILE A 118 0.98 -17.44 3.38
C ILE A 118 0.57 -16.22 4.21
N ARG A 119 -0.63 -16.20 4.81
CA ARG A 119 -1.04 -15.10 5.70
C ARG A 119 -0.18 -15.01 6.96
N LYS A 120 0.16 -16.13 7.59
CA LYS A 120 1.05 -16.14 8.78
C LYS A 120 2.44 -15.61 8.43
N LEU A 121 3.06 -16.16 7.39
CA LEU A 121 4.39 -15.71 6.92
C LEU A 121 4.41 -14.22 6.53
N ARG A 122 3.35 -13.72 5.89
CA ARG A 122 3.23 -12.28 5.60
C ARG A 122 3.12 -11.44 6.86
N THR A 123 2.35 -11.90 7.84
CA THR A 123 2.16 -11.19 9.11
C THR A 123 3.47 -11.12 9.90
N GLU A 124 4.23 -12.21 9.96
CA GLU A 124 5.55 -12.27 10.58
C GLU A 124 6.54 -11.33 9.89
N ALA A 125 6.61 -11.40 8.56
CA ALA A 125 7.53 -10.54 7.81
C ALA A 125 7.18 -9.04 7.89
N ILE A 126 5.89 -8.68 8.08
CA ILE A 126 5.48 -7.30 8.37
C ILE A 126 5.91 -6.90 9.79
N LYS A 127 5.74 -7.78 10.78
CA LYS A 127 6.15 -7.54 12.18
C LYS A 127 7.65 -7.32 12.30
N GLU A 128 8.48 -8.16 11.65
CA GLU A 128 9.94 -8.00 11.64
C GLU A 128 10.38 -6.68 11.01
N ARG A 129 9.76 -6.27 9.89
CA ARG A 129 10.05 -4.97 9.27
C ARG A 129 9.62 -3.79 10.13
N ALA A 130 8.52 -3.93 10.89
CA ALA A 130 8.06 -2.90 11.82
C ALA A 130 8.99 -2.79 13.04
N ALA A 131 9.48 -3.92 13.57
CA ALA A 131 10.43 -3.97 14.68
C ALA A 131 11.81 -3.42 14.28
N GLY A 132 12.33 -3.81 13.11
CA GLY A 132 13.60 -3.29 12.59
C GLY A 132 13.58 -1.78 12.32
N LYS A 133 12.43 -1.21 11.92
CA LYS A 133 12.26 0.25 11.81
C LYS A 133 12.28 0.96 13.17
N LYS A 134 11.72 0.36 14.23
CA LYS A 134 11.77 0.91 15.60
C LYS A 134 13.20 0.86 16.18
N GLY A 135 13.96 -0.21 15.95
CA GLY A 135 15.36 -0.29 16.38
C GLY A 135 16.26 0.75 15.70
N LYS A 136 16.10 0.94 14.38
CA LYS A 136 16.90 1.91 13.61
C LYS A 136 16.58 3.38 13.94
N SER A 137 15.40 3.68 14.46
CA SER A 137 15.07 5.03 14.97
C SER A 137 15.69 5.32 16.34
N VAL A 138 15.88 4.30 17.18
CA VAL A 138 16.53 4.47 18.49
C VAL A 138 18.03 4.69 18.30
N ASP A 139 18.66 3.90 17.44
CA ASP A 139 20.10 3.97 17.18
C ASP A 139 20.52 5.30 16.52
N LYS A 140 19.70 5.83 15.60
CA LYS A 140 19.96 7.14 14.98
C LYS A 140 19.77 8.33 15.94
N THR A 141 19.05 8.11 17.05
CA THR A 141 18.83 9.13 18.08
C THR A 141 19.98 9.12 19.09
N SER A 142 20.55 7.95 19.42
CA SER A 142 21.74 7.84 20.27
C SER A 142 23.01 8.34 19.58
N THR A 143 23.25 8.02 18.30
CA THR A 143 24.47 8.51 17.61
C THR A 143 24.46 10.03 17.38
N LYS A 144 23.27 10.65 17.29
CA LYS A 144 23.17 12.12 17.11
C LYS A 144 23.35 12.88 18.43
N ALA A 145 23.07 12.25 19.57
CA ALA A 145 23.28 12.86 20.88
C ALA A 145 24.78 12.89 21.26
N ASP A 146 25.54 11.85 20.93
CA ASP A 146 26.99 11.80 21.25
C ASP A 146 27.83 12.79 20.43
N ASN A 147 27.53 12.94 19.13
CA ASN A 147 28.24 13.92 18.29
C ASN A 147 27.93 15.39 18.64
N GLY A 148 26.89 15.66 19.44
CA GLY A 148 26.57 17.01 19.91
C GLY A 148 27.39 17.44 21.14
N LYS A 149 27.90 16.49 21.92
CA LYS A 149 28.63 16.77 23.16
C LYS A 149 30.14 16.91 22.95
N ALA A 150 30.70 16.22 21.94
CA ALA A 150 32.11 16.34 21.58
C ALA A 150 32.47 17.67 20.88
N ALA A 151 31.50 18.38 20.29
CA ALA A 151 31.74 19.63 19.56
C ALA A 151 31.72 20.89 20.46
N SER A 152 31.27 20.80 21.72
CA SER A 152 31.20 21.96 22.64
C SER A 152 32.38 22.08 23.60
N ASP A 153 33.29 21.10 23.66
CA ASP A 153 34.39 21.06 24.64
C ASP A 153 35.77 21.38 24.05
N ALA A 154 35.89 21.49 22.72
CA ALA A 154 37.15 21.74 22.01
C ALA A 154 37.42 23.24 21.72
N GLY A 155 36.68 24.17 22.35
CA GLY A 155 36.69 25.59 22.01
C GLY A 155 37.24 26.53 23.08
N LYS A 156 38.02 26.05 24.05
CA LYS A 156 38.54 26.91 25.14
C LYS A 156 40.04 26.76 25.29
N ASP A 157 40.78 27.36 24.35
CA ASP A 157 42.22 27.61 24.48
C ASP A 157 42.45 28.81 25.41
N PRO A 158 43.32 28.71 26.43
CA PRO A 158 43.78 29.86 27.21
C PRO A 158 44.95 30.57 26.51
N SER A 159 44.86 31.90 26.40
CA SER A 159 45.97 32.82 26.13
C SER A 159 46.80 33.08 27.38
#